data_AF-A0A4R4XJZ2-F1
#
_entry.id   AF-A0A4R4XJZ2-F1
#
_cell.length_a   1.000
_cell.length_b   1.000
_cell.length_c   1.000
_cell.angle_alpha   90.00
_cell.angle_beta   90.00
_cell.angle_gamma   90.00
#
_symmetry.space_group_name_H-M   'P 1'
#
loop_
_entity.id
_entity.type
_entity.pdbx_description
1 polymer ?
#
loop_
_entity_poly.entity_id
_entity_poly.type
_entity_poly.pdbx_seq_one_letter_code
_entity_poly.pdbx_strand_id
1 'polypeptide(L)' 'QEDLDAIAHELNTRPRQTLGWMTPSHALAQALGVAPTP' A
#
# COMPACT_ATOMS: atom_id res chain seq x y z
N GLN A 1 10.61 4.68 -16.10
CA GLN A 1 9.96 5.12 -14.86
C GLN A 1 8.55 4.55 -14.79
N GLU A 2 7.71 4.75 -15.82
CA GLU A 2 6.33 4.25 -15.87
C GLU A 2 6.16 2.78 -15.45
N ASP A 3 7.01 1.87 -15.94
CA ASP A 3 6.94 0.45 -15.54
C ASP A 3 7.21 0.23 -14.04
N LEU A 4 8.16 0.97 -13.47
CA LEU A 4 8.47 0.90 -12.05
C LEU A 4 7.35 1.51 -11.21
N ASP A 5 6.72 2.59 -11.70
CA ASP A 5 5.58 3.23 -11.05
C ASP A 5 4.36 2.31 -11.07
N ALA A 6 4.13 1.59 -12.18
CA ALA A 6 3.08 0.59 -12.29
C ALA A 6 3.31 -0.59 -11.32
N ILE A 7 4.54 -1.11 -11.25
CA ILE A 7 4.90 -2.16 -10.30
C ILE A 7 4.72 -1.67 -8.85
N ALA A 8 5.19 -0.47 -8.53
CA ALA A 8 5.04 0.11 -7.21
C ALA A 8 3.55 0.28 -6.85
N HIS A 9 2.73 0.73 -7.78
CA HIS A 9 1.29 0.86 -7.59
C HIS A 9 0.64 -0.50 -7.31
N GLU A 10 0.94 -1.52 -8.12
CA GLU A 10 0.41 -2.87 -7.92
C GLU A 10 0.81 -3.44 -6.55
N LEU A 11 2.09 -3.34 -6.21
CA LEU A 11 2.61 -3.90 -4.96
C LEU A 11 2.01 -3.25 -3.71
N ASN A 12 1.76 -1.93 -3.76
CA ASN A 12 1.29 -1.13 -2.64
C ASN A 12 -0.23 -1.11 -2.49
N THR A 13 -0.98 -1.39 -3.55
CA THR A 13 -2.46 -1.43 -3.54
C THR A 13 -3.03 -2.84 -3.41
N ARG A 14 -2.22 -3.88 -3.63
CA ARG A 14 -2.67 -5.27 -3.49
C ARG A 14 -2.82 -5.68 -2.00
N PRO A 15 -3.99 -6.22 -1.60
CA PRO A 15 -4.20 -6.82 -0.27
C PRO A 15 -3.19 -7.92 0.07
N ARG A 16 -2.69 -7.94 1.31
CA ARG A 16 -1.75 -8.96 1.80
C ARG A 16 -2.34 -9.73 2.98
N GLN A 17 -2.37 -11.06 2.89
CA GLN A 17 -2.84 -11.92 4.00
C GLN A 17 -2.05 -11.68 5.31
N THR A 18 -0.74 -11.45 5.21
CA THR A 18 0.14 -11.16 6.36
C THR A 18 -0.18 -9.83 7.06
N LEU A 19 -0.91 -8.94 6.38
CA LEU A 19 -1.41 -7.67 6.94
C LEU A 19 -2.91 -7.77 7.27
N GLY A 20 -3.46 -8.97 7.46
CA GLY A 20 -4.89 -9.15 7.70
C GLY A 20 -5.75 -8.70 6.51
N TRP A 21 -5.23 -8.85 5.29
CA TRP A 21 -5.82 -8.40 4.03
C TRP A 21 -5.86 -6.87 3.82
N MET A 22 -5.09 -6.10 4.58
CA MET A 22 -4.84 -4.68 4.26
C MET A 22 -3.83 -4.53 3.12
N THR A 23 -3.88 -3.38 2.44
CA THR A 23 -2.86 -2.98 1.45
C THR A 23 -1.62 -2.42 2.17
N PRO A 24 -0.41 -2.56 1.61
CA PRO A 24 0.79 -1.97 2.19
C PRO A 24 0.69 -0.45 2.42
N SER A 25 0.11 0.32 1.49
CA SER A 25 -0.08 1.76 1.70
C SER A 25 -0.97 2.08 2.90
N HIS A 26 -2.03 1.29 3.14
CA HIS A 26 -2.89 1.49 4.30
C HIS A 26 -2.16 1.17 5.61
N ALA A 27 -1.39 0.08 5.66
CA ALA A 27 -0.60 -0.29 6.82
C ALA A 27 0.48 0.77 7.13
N LEU A 28 1.11 1.33 6.09
CA LEU A 28 2.08 2.41 6.23
C LEU A 28 1.42 3.68 6.80
N ALA A 29 0.26 4.09 6.30
CA ALA A 29 -0.46 5.25 6.81
C ALA A 29 -0.76 5.12 8.32
N GLN A 30 -1.20 3.94 8.75
CA GLN A 30 -1.42 3.64 10.17
C GLN A 30 -0.13 3.73 11.00
N ALA A 31 0.99 3.18 10.51
CA ALA A 31 2.27 3.23 11.20
C ALA A 31 2.82 4.65 11.37
N LEU A 32 2.50 5.54 10.42
CA LEU A 32 2.86 6.95 10.45
C LEU A 32 1.86 7.82 11.23
N GLY A 33 0.71 7.26 11.62
CA GLY A 33 -0.37 8.02 12.28
C GLY A 33 -1.06 9.04 11.37
N VAL A 34 -1.00 8.83 10.04
CA VAL A 34 -1.64 9.71 9.05
C VAL A 34 -2.89 9.02 8.48
N ALA A 35 -3.90 9.80 8.10
CA ALA A 35 -5.06 9.24 7.42
C ALA A 35 -4.64 8.66 6.05
N PRO A 36 -5.09 7.45 5.68
CA PRO A 36 -4.82 6.91 4.35
C PRO A 36 -5.46 7.83 3.31
N THR A 37 -4.65 8.35 2.39
CA THR A 37 -5.16 9.07 1.22
C THR A 37 -5.86 8.09 0.28
N PRO A 38 -7.07 8.43 -0.22
CA PRO A 38 -7.80 7.57 -1.15
C PRO A 38 -7.05 7.35 -2.46
#